data_AF-A0A2G6GRJ2-F1
#
_entry.id   AF-A0A2G6GRJ2-F1
#
_cell.length_a   1.000
_cell.length_b   1.000
_cell.length_c   1.000
_cell.angle_alpha   90.00
_cell.angle_beta   90.00
_cell.angle_gamma   90.00
#
_symmetry.space_group_name_H-M   'P 1'
#
loop_
_entity.id
_entity.type
_entity.pdbx_description
1 polymer ?
#
loop_
_entity_poly.entity_id
_entity_poly.type
_entity_poly.pdbx_seq_one_letter_code
_entity_poly.pdbx_strand_id
1 'polypeptide(L)'
;MIGMMYLVLTAMLALNVSSEVLDAFAKVDKGLYKTNQITKLKNGEIIKALESAYGDNPVKVKPFLDKAKAVTKATSEIVNKIEENKAAIVKYKDGEDFNLLDIKNKGNREAAALVMLNNKRATNLKNDVHTYRDQLLNMLSGAPENLRNSILE
;
A
#
# COMPACT_ATOMS: atom_id res chain seq x y z
N MET A 1 -6.46 -43.33 -23.75
CA MET A 1 -6.49 -43.02 -22.30
C MET A 1 -5.25 -42.27 -21.84
N ILE A 2 -4.04 -42.66 -22.28
CA ILE A 2 -2.77 -41.96 -22.00
C ILE A 2 -2.73 -40.48 -22.45
N GLY A 3 -3.35 -40.14 -23.58
CA GLY A 3 -3.39 -38.76 -24.08
C GLY A 3 -4.17 -37.79 -23.17
N MET A 4 -5.19 -38.26 -22.46
CA MET A 4 -5.98 -37.42 -21.56
C MET A 4 -5.17 -37.09 -20.29
N MET A 5 -4.39 -38.05 -19.78
CA MET A 5 -3.52 -37.85 -18.62
C MET A 5 -2.39 -36.86 -18.93
N TYR A 6 -1.81 -36.90 -20.14
CA TYR A 6 -0.73 -35.98 -20.54
C TYR A 6 -1.24 -34.53 -20.71
N LEU A 7 -2.46 -34.36 -21.23
CA LEU A 7 -3.10 -33.04 -21.33
C LEU A 7 -3.44 -32.46 -19.96
N VAL A 8 -3.92 -33.28 -19.02
CA VAL A 8 -4.16 -32.86 -17.64
C VAL A 8 -2.85 -32.47 -16.95
N LEU A 9 -1.79 -33.27 -17.10
CA LEU A 9 -0.47 -32.94 -16.53
C LEU A 9 0.12 -31.66 -17.13
N THR A 10 0.01 -31.47 -18.44
CA THR A 10 0.48 -30.27 -19.15
C THR A 10 -0.32 -29.04 -18.72
N ALA A 11 -1.64 -29.17 -18.55
CA ALA A 11 -2.49 -28.11 -18.03
C ALA A 11 -2.16 -27.78 -16.55
N MET A 12 -1.86 -28.78 -15.72
CA MET A 12 -1.43 -28.57 -14.32
C MET A 12 -0.07 -27.89 -14.22
N LEU A 13 0.88 -28.23 -15.12
CA LEU A 13 2.18 -27.55 -15.22
C LEU A 13 2.02 -26.10 -15.71
N ALA A 14 1.14 -25.86 -16.69
CA ALA A 14 0.88 -24.53 -17.24
C ALA A 14 0.06 -23.62 -16.30
N LEU A 15 -0.74 -24.20 -15.40
CA LEU A 15 -1.48 -23.47 -14.36
C LEU A 15 -0.59 -22.88 -13.27
N ASN A 16 0.66 -23.36 -13.16
CA ASN A 16 1.65 -22.80 -12.26
C ASN A 16 2.33 -21.59 -12.93
N VAL A 17 2.24 -20.44 -12.28
CA VAL A 17 3.07 -19.28 -12.63
C VAL A 17 4.53 -19.68 -12.46
N SER A 18 5.38 -19.38 -13.45
CA SER A 18 6.80 -19.75 -13.36
C SER A 18 7.46 -19.03 -12.17
N SER A 19 8.40 -19.71 -11.51
CA SER A 19 9.17 -19.15 -10.40
C SER A 19 9.85 -17.83 -10.77
N GLU A 20 10.32 -17.72 -12.02
CA GLU A 20 10.94 -16.51 -12.58
C GLU A 20 10.01 -15.29 -12.56
N VAL A 21 8.72 -15.49 -12.86
CA VAL A 21 7.72 -14.40 -12.84
C VAL A 21 7.45 -13.96 -11.40
N LEU A 22 7.38 -14.89 -10.44
CA LEU A 22 7.21 -14.55 -9.02
C LEU A 22 8.42 -13.80 -8.46
N ASP A 23 9.63 -14.16 -8.90
CA ASP A 23 10.86 -13.44 -8.53
C ASP A 23 10.93 -12.05 -9.17
N ALA A 24 10.40 -11.87 -10.38
CA ALA A 24 10.24 -10.56 -10.98
C ALA A 24 9.29 -9.67 -10.15
N PHE A 25 8.15 -10.19 -9.70
CA PHE A 25 7.26 -9.46 -8.79
C PHE A 25 7.94 -9.09 -7.46
N ALA A 26 8.72 -9.99 -6.88
CA ALA A 26 9.49 -9.69 -5.66
C ALA A 26 10.54 -8.57 -5.87
N LYS A 27 11.16 -8.50 -7.06
CA LYS A 27 12.07 -7.40 -7.42
C LYS A 27 11.33 -6.07 -7.55
N VAL A 28 10.16 -6.07 -8.20
CA VAL A 28 9.31 -4.88 -8.32
C VAL A 28 8.89 -4.38 -6.94
N ASP A 29 8.43 -5.26 -6.05
CA ASP A 29 8.04 -4.90 -4.68
C ASP A 29 9.20 -4.28 -3.90
N LYS A 30 10.41 -4.86 -3.97
CA LYS A 30 11.62 -4.26 -3.37
C LYS A 30 11.92 -2.85 -3.92
N GLY A 31 11.71 -2.64 -5.23
CA GLY A 31 11.83 -1.34 -5.87
C GLY A 31 10.81 -0.33 -5.32
N LEU A 32 9.55 -0.73 -5.24
CA LEU A 32 8.47 0.09 -4.67
C LEU A 32 8.72 0.42 -3.19
N TYR A 33 9.17 -0.56 -2.40
CA TYR A 33 9.54 -0.35 -1.01
C TYR A 33 10.64 0.70 -0.86
N LYS A 34 11.70 0.62 -1.67
CA LYS A 34 12.77 1.62 -1.69
C LYS A 34 12.25 3.01 -2.05
N THR A 35 11.42 3.10 -3.08
CA THR A 35 10.79 4.37 -3.49
C THR A 35 9.94 4.96 -2.37
N ASN A 36 9.13 4.14 -1.70
CA ASN A 36 8.30 4.58 -0.57
C ASN A 36 9.15 5.11 0.59
N GLN A 37 10.28 4.47 0.91
CA GLN A 37 11.20 4.96 1.93
C GLN A 37 11.80 6.32 1.55
N ILE A 38 12.23 6.49 0.30
CA ILE A 38 12.76 7.76 -0.21
C ILE A 38 11.69 8.86 -0.12
N THR A 39 10.47 8.58 -0.57
CA THR A 39 9.35 9.54 -0.50
C THR A 39 9.02 9.91 0.94
N LYS A 40 9.02 8.95 1.87
CA LYS A 40 8.81 9.20 3.30
C LYS A 40 9.89 10.13 3.88
N LEU A 41 11.15 9.92 3.52
CA LEU A 41 12.25 10.79 3.95
C LEU A 41 12.07 12.22 3.44
N LYS A 42 11.81 12.39 2.14
CA LYS A 42 11.57 13.70 1.52
C LYS A 42 10.38 14.43 2.16
N ASN A 43 9.28 13.71 2.40
CA ASN A 43 8.11 14.28 3.08
C ASN A 43 8.47 14.73 4.50
N GLY A 44 9.29 13.95 5.21
CA GLY A 44 9.80 14.34 6.53
C GLY A 44 10.66 15.60 6.51
N GLU A 45 11.49 15.79 5.49
CA GLU A 45 12.28 17.02 5.30
C GLU A 45 11.39 18.25 5.08
N ILE A 46 10.33 18.10 4.29
CA ILE A 46 9.35 19.18 4.05
C ILE A 46 8.65 19.58 5.36
N ILE A 47 8.21 18.60 6.16
CA ILE A 47 7.59 18.88 7.47
C ILE A 47 8.58 19.59 8.40
N LYS A 48 9.83 19.14 8.48
CA LYS A 48 10.87 19.81 9.29
C LYS A 48 11.13 21.24 8.85
N ALA A 49 11.13 21.50 7.54
CA ALA A 49 11.26 22.86 7.01
C ALA A 49 10.08 23.76 7.43
N LEU A 50 8.86 23.22 7.42
CA LEU A 50 7.68 23.93 7.94
C LEU A 50 7.75 24.17 9.45
N GLU A 51 8.28 23.23 10.22
CA GLU A 51 8.49 23.40 11.67
C GLU A 51 9.55 24.47 11.97
N SER A 52 10.62 24.53 11.19
CA SER A 52 11.62 25.61 11.29
C SER A 52 10.99 26.96 10.95
N ALA A 53 10.27 27.05 9.83
CA ALA A 53 9.60 28.28 9.42
C ALA A 53 8.50 28.74 10.41
N TYR A 54 7.91 27.79 11.13
CA TYR A 54 6.97 28.10 12.21
C TYR A 54 7.64 28.81 13.38
N GLY A 55 8.91 28.49 13.69
CA GLY A 55 9.71 29.21 14.67
C GLY A 55 9.91 30.68 14.29
N ASP A 56 10.10 30.96 13.00
CA ASP A 56 10.34 32.32 12.48
C ASP A 56 9.05 33.14 12.32
N ASN A 57 7.97 32.52 11.83
CA ASN A 57 6.69 33.21 11.63
C ASN A 57 5.49 32.31 11.98
N PRO A 58 5.16 32.18 13.27
CA PRO A 58 4.10 31.30 13.73
C PRO A 58 2.74 31.62 13.10
N VAL A 59 2.40 32.91 12.95
CA VAL A 59 1.07 33.35 12.50
C VAL A 59 0.79 32.91 11.06
N LYS A 60 1.77 33.07 10.16
CA LYS A 60 1.60 32.70 8.75
C LYS A 60 1.75 31.21 8.51
N VAL A 61 2.64 30.53 9.24
CA VAL A 61 3.01 29.14 8.95
C VAL A 61 2.08 28.13 9.63
N LYS A 62 1.48 28.48 10.77
CA LYS A 62 0.52 27.62 11.51
C LYS A 62 -0.51 26.90 10.63
N PRO A 63 -1.30 27.60 9.76
CA PRO A 63 -2.33 26.93 8.97
C PRO A 63 -1.76 25.90 7.98
N PHE A 64 -0.53 26.10 7.49
CA PHE A 64 0.12 25.15 6.58
C PHE A 64 0.69 23.96 7.34
N LEU A 65 1.32 24.20 8.49
CA LEU A 65 1.87 23.15 9.34
C LEU A 65 0.76 22.24 9.89
N ASP A 66 -0.35 22.80 10.34
CA ASP A 66 -1.50 22.05 10.85
C ASP A 66 -2.11 21.16 9.76
N LYS A 67 -2.26 21.68 8.53
CA LYS A 67 -2.69 20.90 7.38
C LYS A 67 -1.71 19.78 7.03
N ALA A 68 -0.41 20.07 7.01
CA ALA A 68 0.61 19.08 6.69
C ALA A 68 0.66 17.95 7.74
N LYS A 69 0.49 18.28 9.02
CA LYS A 69 0.35 17.31 10.11
C LYS A 69 -0.93 16.46 9.98
N ALA A 70 -2.05 17.08 9.62
CA ALA A 70 -3.31 16.37 9.40
C ALA A 70 -3.20 15.36 8.24
N VAL A 71 -2.62 15.78 7.11
CA VAL A 71 -2.36 14.88 5.96
C VAL A 71 -1.43 13.74 6.39
N THR A 72 -0.30 14.05 7.05
CA THR A 72 0.67 13.04 7.49
C THR A 72 0.02 11.97 8.38
N LYS A 73 -0.85 12.40 9.30
CA LYS A 73 -1.61 11.50 10.17
C LYS A 73 -2.54 10.59 9.36
N ALA A 74 -3.39 11.18 8.51
CA ALA A 74 -4.33 10.43 7.69
C ALA A 74 -3.63 9.43 6.75
N THR A 75 -2.51 9.83 6.14
CA THR A 75 -1.69 8.96 5.29
C THR A 75 -1.07 7.81 6.09
N SER A 76 -0.59 8.08 7.31
CA SER A 76 0.01 7.03 8.15
C SER A 76 -1.03 5.99 8.57
N GLU A 77 -2.26 6.41 8.87
CA GLU A 77 -3.35 5.50 9.23
C GLU A 77 -3.69 4.53 8.09
N ILE A 78 -3.86 5.03 6.86
CA ILE A 78 -4.17 4.16 5.72
C ILE A 78 -2.98 3.25 5.32
N VAL A 79 -1.74 3.77 5.37
CA VAL A 79 -0.54 2.98 5.08
C VAL A 79 -0.39 1.84 6.10
N ASN A 80 -0.59 2.11 7.39
CA ASN A 80 -0.53 1.07 8.42
C ASN A 80 -1.56 -0.03 8.18
N LYS A 81 -2.80 0.33 7.83
CA LYS A 81 -3.84 -0.65 7.47
C LYS A 81 -3.46 -1.50 6.26
N ILE A 82 -2.80 -0.92 5.25
CA ILE A 82 -2.30 -1.67 4.10
C ILE A 82 -1.21 -2.65 4.54
N GLU A 83 -0.25 -2.22 5.34
CA GLU A 83 0.83 -3.08 5.85
C GLU A 83 0.32 -4.20 6.75
N GLU A 84 -0.67 -3.93 7.61
CA GLU A 84 -1.34 -4.95 8.44
C GLU A 84 -2.03 -6.02 7.59
N ASN A 85 -2.67 -5.63 6.49
CA ASN A 85 -3.30 -6.59 5.58
C ASN A 85 -2.25 -7.38 4.79
N LYS A 86 -1.16 -6.76 4.32
CA LYS A 86 -0.03 -7.46 3.70
C LYS A 86 0.56 -8.50 4.66
N ALA A 87 0.81 -8.10 5.91
CA ALA A 87 1.30 -8.98 6.97
C ALA A 87 0.35 -10.16 7.19
N ALA A 88 -0.96 -9.91 7.32
CA ALA A 88 -1.95 -10.96 7.51
C ALA A 88 -1.98 -11.97 6.33
N ILE A 89 -1.85 -11.49 5.09
CA ILE A 89 -1.82 -12.35 3.89
C ILE A 89 -0.60 -13.27 3.91
N VAL A 90 0.59 -12.73 4.16
CA VAL A 90 1.82 -13.52 4.17
C VAL A 90 1.83 -14.47 5.36
N LYS A 91 1.48 -13.99 6.55
CA LYS A 91 1.37 -14.78 7.78
C LYS A 91 0.44 -15.98 7.64
N TYR A 92 -0.64 -15.86 6.87
CA TYR A 92 -1.61 -16.95 6.66
C TYR A 92 -0.97 -18.20 6.03
N LYS A 93 0.11 -18.07 5.25
CA LYS A 93 0.81 -19.21 4.64
C LYS A 93 2.23 -19.42 5.15
N ASP A 94 2.95 -18.36 5.50
CA ASP A 94 4.33 -18.43 5.96
C ASP A 94 4.45 -18.68 7.48
N GLY A 95 3.36 -18.55 8.23
CA GLY A 95 3.33 -18.74 9.69
C GLY A 95 3.77 -17.49 10.47
N GLU A 96 4.07 -17.67 11.76
CA GLU A 96 4.45 -16.56 12.66
C GLU A 96 5.80 -15.92 12.28
N ASP A 97 6.73 -16.68 11.69
CA ASP A 97 8.05 -16.22 11.25
C ASP A 97 8.04 -15.64 9.82
N PHE A 98 6.95 -14.98 9.43
CA PHE A 98 6.79 -14.42 8.08
C PHE A 98 7.71 -13.22 7.84
N ASN A 99 8.10 -13.01 6.58
CA ASN A 99 8.87 -11.84 6.17
C ASN A 99 8.25 -11.22 4.91
N LEU A 100 7.85 -9.95 5.01
CA LEU A 100 7.27 -9.21 3.88
C LEU A 100 8.26 -9.00 2.72
N LEU A 101 9.57 -8.95 3.00
CA LEU A 101 10.62 -8.79 1.99
C LEU A 101 11.13 -10.12 1.42
N ASP A 102 10.77 -11.23 2.07
CA ASP A 102 11.17 -12.59 1.70
C ASP A 102 10.05 -13.58 1.98
N ILE A 103 9.00 -13.49 1.16
CA ILE A 103 7.84 -14.38 1.22
C ILE A 103 8.28 -15.78 0.76
N LYS A 104 8.00 -16.81 1.56
CA LYS A 104 8.35 -18.20 1.24
C LYS A 104 7.33 -18.82 0.27
N ASN A 105 6.03 -18.62 0.54
CA ASN A 105 4.96 -19.20 -0.25
C ASN A 105 4.43 -18.26 -1.35
N LYS A 106 5.33 -17.65 -2.15
CA LYS A 106 4.97 -16.67 -3.21
C LYS A 106 3.99 -17.22 -4.26
N GLY A 107 4.00 -18.53 -4.49
CA GLY A 107 3.12 -19.20 -5.45
C GLY A 107 1.69 -19.41 -4.95
N ASN A 108 1.37 -19.06 -3.69
CA ASN A 108 0.05 -19.27 -3.15
C ASN A 108 -0.96 -18.26 -3.70
N ARG A 109 -1.99 -18.77 -4.40
CA ARG A 109 -3.01 -17.95 -5.08
C ARG A 109 -4.25 -17.66 -4.22
N GLU A 110 -4.39 -18.35 -3.09
CA GLU A 110 -5.62 -18.32 -2.28
C GLU A 110 -5.47 -17.43 -1.04
N ALA A 111 -4.25 -17.27 -0.52
CA ALA A 111 -3.99 -16.54 0.73
C ALA A 111 -4.58 -15.12 0.71
N ALA A 112 -4.36 -14.39 -0.39
CA ALA A 112 -4.90 -13.05 -0.55
C ALA A 112 -6.44 -13.04 -0.50
N ALA A 113 -7.10 -13.93 -1.25
CA ALA A 113 -8.55 -14.01 -1.30
C ALA A 113 -9.15 -14.42 0.05
N LEU A 114 -8.60 -15.46 0.68
CA LEU A 114 -9.09 -15.98 1.97
C LEU A 114 -8.93 -14.94 3.08
N VAL A 115 -7.78 -14.28 3.18
CA VAL A 115 -7.55 -13.26 4.21
C VAL A 115 -8.41 -12.03 3.95
N MET A 116 -8.46 -11.53 2.71
CA MET A 116 -9.14 -10.27 2.41
C MET A 116 -10.67 -10.39 2.41
N LEU A 117 -11.22 -11.53 2.01
CA LEU A 117 -12.67 -11.76 2.06
C LEU A 117 -13.16 -12.11 3.46
N ASN A 118 -12.33 -12.78 4.27
CA ASN A 118 -12.68 -13.06 5.65
C ASN A 118 -12.79 -11.77 6.46
N ASN A 119 -13.79 -11.71 7.35
CA ASN A 119 -14.09 -10.55 8.19
C ASN A 119 -14.22 -9.22 7.41
N LYS A 120 -14.57 -9.27 6.13
CA LYS A 120 -14.79 -8.09 5.27
C LYS A 120 -13.57 -7.15 5.17
N ARG A 121 -12.33 -7.66 5.35
CA ARG A 121 -11.10 -6.85 5.27
C ARG A 121 -10.99 -6.06 3.96
N ALA A 122 -11.36 -6.67 2.84
CA ALA A 122 -11.40 -6.02 1.52
C ALA A 122 -12.38 -4.84 1.50
N THR A 123 -13.59 -5.03 2.01
CA THR A 123 -14.61 -3.98 2.06
C THR A 123 -14.19 -2.85 3.00
N ASN A 124 -13.62 -3.19 4.15
CA ASN A 124 -13.11 -2.21 5.11
C ASN A 124 -11.99 -1.39 4.50
N LEU A 125 -10.98 -2.03 3.89
CA LEU A 125 -9.88 -1.33 3.25
C LEU A 125 -10.37 -0.43 2.11
N LYS A 126 -11.33 -0.89 1.30
CA LYS A 126 -11.97 -0.05 0.27
C LYS A 126 -12.60 1.20 0.87
N ASN A 127 -13.39 1.04 1.93
CA ASN A 127 -14.03 2.16 2.62
C ASN A 127 -13.01 3.10 3.25
N ASP A 128 -11.92 2.57 3.79
CA ASP A 128 -10.82 3.35 4.37
C ASP A 128 -10.11 4.19 3.30
N VAL A 129 -9.87 3.64 2.11
CA VAL A 129 -9.32 4.38 0.97
C VAL A 129 -10.27 5.50 0.53
N HIS A 130 -11.57 5.23 0.45
CA HIS A 130 -12.56 6.25 0.10
C HIS A 130 -12.58 7.36 1.16
N THR A 131 -12.59 7.00 2.44
CA THR A 131 -12.57 7.94 3.56
C THR A 131 -11.30 8.80 3.52
N TYR A 132 -10.15 8.20 3.27
CA TYR A 132 -8.88 8.92 3.11
C TYR A 132 -8.93 9.92 1.95
N ARG A 133 -9.44 9.49 0.79
CA ARG A 133 -9.62 10.38 -0.37
C ARG A 133 -10.52 11.56 -0.02
N ASP A 134 -11.67 11.31 0.63
CA ASP A 134 -12.63 12.35 0.98
C ASP A 134 -12.05 13.32 2.03
N GLN A 135 -11.25 12.81 2.99
CA GLN A 135 -10.49 13.64 3.92
C GLN A 135 -9.52 14.59 3.20
N LEU A 136 -8.77 14.09 2.22
CA LEU A 136 -7.85 14.93 1.44
C LEU A 136 -8.60 15.99 0.63
N LEU A 137 -9.72 15.63 -0.02
CA LEU A 137 -10.53 16.57 -0.79
C LEU A 137 -11.11 17.70 0.09
N ASN A 138 -11.51 17.37 1.33
CA ASN A 138 -11.97 18.36 2.32
C ASN A 138 -10.84 19.29 2.77
N MET A 139 -9.61 18.80 2.89
CA MET A 139 -8.44 19.64 3.20
C MET A 139 -8.07 20.60 2.05
N LEU A 140 -8.49 20.27 0.82
CA LEU A 140 -8.22 21.00 -0.42
C LEU A 140 -9.42 21.83 -0.93
N SER A 141 -10.40 22.10 -0.08
CA SER A 141 -11.62 22.86 -0.43
C SER A 141 -11.37 24.25 -1.06
N GLY A 142 -10.20 24.85 -0.82
CA GLY A 142 -9.78 26.13 -1.43
C GLY A 142 -8.57 26.01 -2.36
N ALA A 143 -8.23 24.80 -2.80
CA ALA A 143 -7.09 24.54 -3.67
C ALA A 143 -7.51 24.56 -5.16
N PRO A 144 -6.58 24.83 -6.09
CA PRO A 144 -6.90 24.88 -7.51
C PRO A 144 -7.43 23.53 -8.04
N GLU A 145 -8.32 23.63 -9.02
CA GLU A 145 -9.15 22.52 -9.52
C GLU A 145 -8.31 21.35 -10.07
N ASN A 146 -7.17 21.64 -10.69
CA ASN A 146 -6.20 20.65 -11.15
C ASN A 146 -5.69 19.73 -10.02
N LEU A 147 -5.42 20.29 -8.83
CA LEU A 147 -4.95 19.53 -7.69
C LEU A 147 -6.06 18.64 -7.11
N ARG A 148 -7.30 19.13 -7.14
CA ARG A 148 -8.47 18.35 -6.71
C ARG A 148 -8.74 17.19 -7.68
N ASN A 149 -8.61 17.43 -8.98
CA ASN A 149 -8.80 16.40 -10.01
C ASN A 149 -7.76 15.29 -9.93
N SER A 150 -6.51 15.61 -9.56
CA SER A 150 -5.45 14.59 -9.36
C SER A 150 -5.73 13.57 -8.25
N ILE A 151 -6.72 13.82 -7.39
CA ILE A 151 -7.15 12.91 -6.31
C ILE A 151 -8.42 12.12 -6.71
N LEU A 152 -9.15 12.61 -7.72
CA LEU A 152 -10.39 12.01 -8.21
C LEU A 152 -10.15 11.02 -9.36
N GLU A 153 -9.12 11.25 -10.16
CA GLU A 153 -8.60 10.33 -11.20
C GLU A 153 -7.93 9.09 -10.58
#